data_AF-A0A1R4H107-F1
#
_entry.id   AF-A0A1R4H107-F1
#
_cell.length_a   1.000
_cell.length_b   1.000
_cell.length_c   1.000
_cell.angle_alpha   90.00
_cell.angle_beta   90.00
_cell.angle_gamma   90.00
#
_symmetry.space_group_name_H-M   'P 1'
#
loop_
_entity.id
_entity.type
_entity.pdbx_description
1 polymer ?
#
loop_
_entity_poly.entity_id
_entity_poly.type
_entity_poly.pdbx_seq_one_letter_code
_entity_poly.pdbx_strand_id
1 'polypeptide(L)'
;MQRLIFTLTPKTAFATPLAGDTLFGQCCWAIRHLLGTEKLTALLAGYTENKPFMVISDAMPQGFLPRPTLPTEPLGFETSDTKQRKEQKGKEQKGKKWFPESVLTKPLNEWATLAKTEQEMVDTFLSDDVKRDNKSKNKKPRYLINDKPQDHNSLNRKTGTTGGDEGVFSPFQRQTFWYHPDIKLTLIIELDTDRLSSDDLLEALNWIGLHGYGKEASCGLGKFEIALTDSPAPKTVDQPNAWLTLAPCTPQGLSWHSQRCYYQILTRFGRHGDIAVHQSGGVFKNPVLMTATGAILTPKEGNSLQGFTGSGITGVSKTITATVHQGYAPVYPVRLEVHHD
;
A
#
# COMPACT_ATOMS: atom_id res chain seq x y z
N MET A 1 0.90 19.15 8.26
CA MET A 1 0.63 18.13 7.23
C MET A 1 -0.71 18.42 6.59
N GLN A 2 -0.75 18.40 5.26
CA GLN A 2 -1.95 18.48 4.46
C GLN A 2 -2.17 17.11 3.79
N ARG A 3 -3.39 16.59 3.87
CA ARG A 3 -3.79 15.38 3.15
C ARG A 3 -4.03 15.70 1.68
N LEU A 4 -3.35 14.98 0.81
CA LEU A 4 -3.51 15.01 -0.64
C LEU A 4 -3.98 13.63 -1.13
N ILE A 5 -4.86 13.63 -2.13
CA ILE A 5 -5.41 12.41 -2.73
C ILE A 5 -5.05 12.39 -4.20
N PHE A 6 -4.40 11.31 -4.64
CA PHE A 6 -4.01 11.11 -6.01
C PHE A 6 -4.76 9.92 -6.62
N THR A 7 -5.08 10.04 -7.90
CA THR A 7 -5.62 8.96 -8.70
C THR A 7 -4.50 8.39 -9.57
N LEU A 8 -4.22 7.09 -9.41
CA LEU A 8 -3.22 6.34 -10.16
C LEU A 8 -3.91 5.40 -11.16
N THR A 9 -3.48 5.47 -12.42
CA THR A 9 -3.95 4.58 -13.49
C THR A 9 -2.81 3.67 -13.94
N PRO A 10 -2.84 2.36 -13.62
CA PRO A 10 -1.83 1.39 -14.05
C PRO A 10 -1.73 1.31 -15.58
N LYS A 11 -0.51 1.24 -16.13
CA LYS A 11 -0.27 1.18 -17.60
C LYS A 11 0.44 -0.08 -18.07
N THR A 12 1.15 -0.77 -17.19
CA THR A 12 1.88 -2.01 -17.50
C THR A 12 1.65 -3.07 -16.41
N ALA A 13 2.23 -4.26 -16.58
CA ALA A 13 2.33 -5.23 -15.49
C ALA A 13 3.18 -4.68 -14.33
N PHE A 14 3.01 -5.26 -13.16
CA PHE A 14 3.76 -4.98 -11.94
C PHE A 14 4.37 -6.28 -11.40
N ALA A 15 5.55 -6.19 -10.79
CA ALA A 15 6.16 -7.29 -10.04
C ALA A 15 6.29 -6.97 -8.53
N THR A 16 5.72 -5.84 -8.11
CA THR A 16 5.72 -5.35 -6.73
C THR A 16 4.37 -4.67 -6.49
N PRO A 17 3.63 -5.04 -5.44
CA PRO A 17 2.42 -4.31 -5.03
C PRO A 17 2.73 -2.83 -4.77
N LEU A 18 1.80 -1.94 -5.11
CA LEU A 18 1.94 -0.49 -4.90
C LEU A 18 1.75 -0.17 -3.42
N ALA A 19 2.83 -0.29 -2.65
CA ALA A 19 2.84 -0.10 -1.22
C ALA A 19 3.46 1.24 -0.84
N GLY A 20 2.90 1.90 0.17
CA GLY A 20 3.26 3.26 0.56
C GLY A 20 4.70 3.39 1.02
N ASP A 21 5.20 2.41 1.75
CA ASP A 21 6.59 2.38 2.24
C ASP A 21 7.62 2.24 1.12
N THR A 22 7.26 1.51 0.06
CA THR A 22 8.10 1.36 -1.14
C THR A 22 8.03 2.60 -2.03
N LEU A 23 6.82 3.16 -2.22
CA LEU A 23 6.63 4.44 -2.93
C LEU A 23 7.40 5.57 -2.26
N PHE A 24 7.38 5.68 -0.94
CA PHE A 24 8.14 6.67 -0.19
C PHE A 24 9.64 6.58 -0.51
N GLY A 25 10.19 5.35 -0.50
CA GLY A 25 11.57 5.12 -0.86
C GLY A 25 11.89 5.55 -2.30
N GLN A 26 10.99 5.26 -3.24
CA GLN A 26 11.16 5.70 -4.63
C GLN A 26 11.00 7.21 -4.80
N CYS A 27 10.10 7.86 -4.06
CA CYS A 27 9.99 9.31 -4.04
C CYS A 27 11.26 9.96 -3.50
N CYS A 28 11.91 9.39 -2.48
CA CYS A 28 13.20 9.89 -2.02
C CYS A 28 14.25 9.88 -3.15
N TRP A 29 14.30 8.80 -3.95
CA TRP A 29 15.19 8.75 -5.11
C TRP A 29 14.80 9.75 -6.19
N ALA A 30 13.51 9.82 -6.56
CA ALA A 30 13.01 10.78 -7.53
C ALA A 30 13.34 12.23 -7.13
N ILE A 31 13.08 12.60 -5.87
CA ILE A 31 13.43 13.91 -5.29
C ILE A 31 14.93 14.16 -5.35
N ARG A 32 15.78 13.17 -5.02
CA ARG A 32 17.24 13.31 -5.16
C ARG A 32 17.65 13.60 -6.60
N HIS A 33 17.03 12.92 -7.57
CA HIS A 33 17.36 13.08 -8.99
C HIS A 33 16.84 14.40 -9.57
N LEU A 34 15.66 14.85 -9.15
CA LEU A 34 15.00 16.05 -9.67
C LEU A 34 15.45 17.33 -8.94
N LEU A 35 15.51 17.29 -7.61
CA LEU A 35 15.74 18.45 -6.74
C LEU A 35 17.11 18.44 -6.05
N GLY A 36 17.89 17.38 -6.21
CA GLY A 36 19.24 17.25 -5.67
C GLY A 36 19.33 16.67 -4.25
N THR A 37 20.55 16.27 -3.89
CA THR A 37 20.84 15.60 -2.61
C THR A 37 20.59 16.51 -1.41
N GLU A 38 20.96 17.79 -1.48
CA GLU A 38 20.80 18.74 -0.38
C GLU A 38 19.33 18.94 0.00
N LYS A 39 18.45 19.07 -1.00
CA LYS A 39 17.01 19.17 -0.78
C LYS A 39 16.48 17.91 -0.09
N LEU A 40 16.85 16.71 -0.55
CA LEU A 40 16.45 15.48 0.12
C LEU A 40 16.96 15.41 1.57
N THR A 41 18.20 15.78 1.83
CA THR A 41 18.76 15.80 3.18
C THR A 41 17.97 16.73 4.10
N ALA A 42 17.60 17.92 3.63
CA ALA A 42 16.75 18.85 4.39
C ALA A 42 15.33 18.29 4.63
N LEU A 43 14.75 17.59 3.67
CA LEU A 43 13.45 16.91 3.82
C LEU A 43 13.49 15.74 4.82
N LEU A 44 14.64 15.08 4.96
CA LEU A 44 14.82 13.98 5.90
C LEU A 44 15.23 14.43 7.31
N ALA A 45 15.52 15.72 7.52
CA ALA A 45 15.80 16.25 8.85
C ALA A 45 14.63 15.98 9.81
N GLY A 46 14.92 15.41 10.99
CA GLY A 46 13.91 15.06 12.00
C GLY A 46 13.02 13.85 11.65
N TYR A 47 13.34 13.07 10.61
CA TYR A 47 12.46 11.98 10.15
C TYR A 47 12.16 10.93 11.22
N THR A 48 13.10 10.64 12.13
CA THR A 48 12.91 9.71 13.27
C THR A 48 12.34 10.37 14.52
N GLU A 49 12.16 11.68 14.50
CA GLU A 49 11.67 12.50 15.63
C GLU A 49 10.20 12.90 15.44
N ASN A 50 9.41 12.03 14.79
CA ASN A 50 8.01 12.26 14.45
C ASN A 50 7.77 13.53 13.58
N LYS A 51 8.74 13.88 12.72
CA LYS A 51 8.64 15.00 11.76
C LYS A 51 8.82 14.53 10.30
N PRO A 52 8.02 13.57 9.80
CA PRO A 52 8.09 13.18 8.41
C PRO A 52 7.67 14.35 7.51
N PHE A 53 8.40 14.59 6.41
CA PHE A 53 7.96 15.54 5.39
C PHE A 53 6.82 14.98 4.54
N MET A 54 6.66 13.66 4.51
CA MET A 54 5.69 12.96 3.68
C MET A 54 5.39 11.58 4.27
N VAL A 55 4.12 11.18 4.23
CA VAL A 55 3.66 9.84 4.61
C VAL A 55 2.70 9.32 3.55
N ILE A 56 3.03 8.20 2.91
CA ILE A 56 2.30 7.67 1.74
C ILE A 56 1.51 6.40 2.12
N SER A 57 0.26 6.27 1.68
CA SER A 57 -0.55 5.06 1.82
C SER A 57 -0.17 3.98 0.79
N ASP A 58 -0.65 2.75 0.98
CA ASP A 58 -0.76 1.80 -0.12
C ASP A 58 -1.76 2.32 -1.16
N ALA A 59 -1.58 1.93 -2.42
CA ALA A 59 -2.56 2.23 -3.46
C ALA A 59 -3.75 1.25 -3.35
N MET A 60 -4.96 1.80 -3.26
CA MET A 60 -6.19 1.02 -3.05
C MET A 60 -7.18 1.27 -4.19
N PRO A 61 -8.10 0.34 -4.53
CA PRO A 61 -9.14 0.63 -5.52
C PRO A 61 -9.95 1.87 -5.11
N GLN A 62 -10.15 2.79 -6.05
CA GLN A 62 -10.76 4.10 -5.76
C GLN A 62 -12.14 3.95 -5.10
N GLY A 63 -12.35 4.63 -3.97
CA GLY A 63 -13.61 4.57 -3.21
C GLY A 63 -13.77 3.32 -2.35
N PHE A 64 -12.75 2.46 -2.26
CA PHE A 64 -12.75 1.26 -1.41
C PHE A 64 -11.55 1.23 -0.46
N LEU A 65 -11.78 0.63 0.70
CA LEU A 65 -10.79 0.36 1.74
C LEU A 65 -10.51 -1.14 1.82
N PRO A 66 -9.27 -1.52 2.17
CA PRO A 66 -8.96 -2.90 2.50
C PRO A 66 -9.66 -3.29 3.81
N ARG A 67 -9.89 -4.59 3.97
CA ARG A 67 -10.42 -5.15 5.21
C ARG A 67 -9.54 -4.78 6.41
N PRO A 68 -10.12 -4.17 7.46
CA PRO A 68 -9.42 -4.00 8.72
C PRO A 68 -8.99 -5.33 9.32
N THR A 69 -7.79 -5.35 9.89
CA THR A 69 -7.30 -6.45 10.69
C THR A 69 -8.01 -6.40 12.03
N LEU A 70 -9.10 -7.16 12.15
CA LEU A 70 -9.93 -7.28 13.34
C LEU A 70 -10.61 -8.65 13.29
N PRO A 71 -10.92 -9.28 14.44
CA PRO A 71 -11.79 -10.45 14.44
C PRO A 71 -13.13 -10.16 13.73
N THR A 72 -13.77 -11.20 13.22
CA THR A 72 -15.00 -11.07 12.41
C THR A 72 -16.16 -10.45 13.19
N GLU A 73 -16.28 -10.78 14.48
CA GLU A 73 -17.40 -10.37 15.33
C GLU A 73 -17.41 -8.86 15.62
N PRO A 74 -16.30 -8.21 16.07
CA PRO A 74 -16.26 -6.75 16.21
C PRO A 74 -16.40 -5.96 14.90
N LEU A 75 -16.27 -6.64 13.74
CA LEU A 75 -16.50 -6.06 12.42
C LEU A 75 -17.97 -6.23 11.93
N GLY A 76 -18.81 -6.90 12.72
CA GLY A 76 -20.25 -7.07 12.45
C GLY A 76 -20.64 -8.35 11.72
N PHE A 77 -19.73 -9.31 11.57
CA PHE A 77 -20.06 -10.57 10.91
C PHE A 77 -20.73 -11.54 11.91
N GLU A 78 -21.86 -12.13 11.51
CA GLU A 78 -22.55 -13.15 12.29
C GLU A 78 -21.68 -14.41 12.48
N THR A 79 -21.60 -14.88 13.72
CA THR A 79 -20.78 -16.06 14.12
C THR A 79 -21.60 -17.22 14.71
N SER A 80 -22.92 -17.04 14.90
CA SER A 80 -23.81 -17.93 15.68
C SER A 80 -24.30 -19.20 14.96
N ASP A 81 -23.77 -19.53 13.78
CA ASP A 81 -24.32 -20.62 12.95
C ASP A 81 -23.65 -21.99 13.14
N THR A 82 -24.40 -23.05 12.81
CA THR A 82 -23.99 -24.48 12.90
C THR A 82 -22.72 -24.80 12.09
N LYS A 83 -21.94 -25.83 12.49
CA LYS A 83 -20.59 -26.15 11.94
C LYS A 83 -20.47 -26.12 10.40
N GLN A 84 -21.39 -26.74 9.65
CA GLN A 84 -21.32 -26.76 8.17
C GLN A 84 -21.67 -25.40 7.53
N ARG A 85 -22.68 -24.69 8.06
CA ARG A 85 -23.00 -23.32 7.63
C ARG A 85 -21.89 -22.34 7.99
N LYS A 86 -21.20 -22.56 9.11
CA LYS A 86 -20.05 -21.78 9.57
C LYS A 86 -18.85 -21.90 8.62
N GLU A 87 -18.64 -23.07 8.01
CA GLU A 87 -17.57 -23.23 7.02
C GLU A 87 -17.87 -22.51 5.70
N GLN A 88 -19.09 -22.64 5.19
CA GLN A 88 -19.50 -21.96 3.94
C GLN A 88 -19.63 -20.45 4.13
N LYS A 89 -20.37 -19.99 5.15
CA LYS A 89 -20.44 -18.57 5.53
C LYS A 89 -19.05 -18.04 5.88
N GLY A 90 -18.20 -18.83 6.54
CA GLY A 90 -16.83 -18.44 6.86
C GLY A 90 -15.96 -18.23 5.62
N LYS A 91 -16.11 -19.06 4.58
CA LYS A 91 -15.44 -18.86 3.28
C LYS A 91 -15.96 -17.61 2.56
N GLU A 92 -17.27 -17.43 2.51
CA GLU A 92 -17.91 -16.24 1.91
C GLU A 92 -17.49 -14.95 2.64
N GLN A 93 -17.54 -14.94 3.97
CA GLN A 93 -17.09 -13.82 4.80
C GLN A 93 -15.59 -13.53 4.65
N LYS A 94 -14.73 -14.56 4.49
CA LYS A 94 -13.30 -14.38 4.18
C LYS A 94 -13.07 -13.83 2.77
N GLY A 95 -13.98 -14.07 1.84
CA GLY A 95 -13.98 -13.49 0.51
C GLY A 95 -14.32 -12.01 0.49
N LYS A 96 -15.10 -11.53 1.47
CA LYS A 96 -15.45 -10.11 1.65
C LYS A 96 -14.27 -9.33 2.25
N LYS A 97 -13.47 -8.73 1.36
CA LYS A 97 -12.21 -8.04 1.68
C LYS A 97 -12.23 -6.55 1.38
N TRP A 98 -13.28 -6.05 0.73
CA TRP A 98 -13.35 -4.68 0.25
C TRP A 98 -14.55 -3.97 0.86
N PHE A 99 -14.33 -2.74 1.34
CA PHE A 99 -15.35 -1.94 2.00
C PHE A 99 -15.47 -0.59 1.29
N PRO A 100 -16.67 -0.17 0.85
CA PRO A 100 -16.81 1.17 0.27
C PRO A 100 -16.48 2.21 1.35
N GLU A 101 -15.81 3.30 1.00
CA GLU A 101 -15.42 4.32 2.00
C GLU A 101 -16.59 4.95 2.76
N SER A 102 -17.84 4.78 2.32
CA SER A 102 -19.03 5.20 3.08
C SER A 102 -19.10 4.55 4.47
N VAL A 103 -18.45 3.40 4.68
CA VAL A 103 -18.33 2.74 5.99
C VAL A 103 -17.63 3.61 7.03
N LEU A 104 -16.79 4.57 6.63
CA LEU A 104 -16.04 5.43 7.55
C LEU A 104 -16.96 6.29 8.43
N THR A 105 -18.21 6.50 8.04
CA THR A 105 -19.20 7.24 8.83
C THR A 105 -19.88 6.38 9.91
N LYS A 106 -19.57 5.08 9.96
CA LYS A 106 -20.22 4.08 10.82
C LYS A 106 -19.23 3.44 11.79
N PRO A 107 -19.70 2.95 12.95
CA PRO A 107 -18.88 2.12 13.83
C PRO A 107 -18.50 0.79 13.14
N LEU A 108 -17.36 0.22 13.56
CA LEU A 108 -16.76 -0.96 12.91
C LEU A 108 -17.70 -2.19 12.90
N ASN A 109 -18.54 -2.35 13.92
CA ASN A 109 -19.53 -3.43 14.02
C ASN A 109 -20.65 -3.36 12.96
N GLU A 110 -20.78 -2.26 12.22
CA GLU A 110 -21.72 -2.16 11.09
C GLU A 110 -21.08 -2.43 9.73
N TRP A 111 -19.75 -2.51 9.64
CA TRP A 111 -19.04 -2.53 8.35
C TRP A 111 -19.35 -3.79 7.53
N ALA A 112 -19.57 -4.93 8.19
CA ALA A 112 -19.92 -6.19 7.54
C ALA A 112 -21.14 -6.09 6.60
N THR A 113 -22.08 -5.18 6.89
CA THR A 113 -23.29 -4.97 6.07
C THR A 113 -22.98 -4.46 4.66
N LEU A 114 -21.87 -3.73 4.51
CA LEU A 114 -21.42 -3.13 3.24
C LEU A 114 -20.22 -3.85 2.64
N ALA A 115 -19.76 -4.94 3.27
CA ALA A 115 -18.58 -5.67 2.85
C ALA A 115 -18.80 -6.39 1.52
N LYS A 116 -17.87 -6.18 0.58
CA LYS A 116 -17.88 -6.74 -0.77
C LYS A 116 -16.73 -7.72 -0.97
N THR A 117 -17.01 -8.75 -1.76
CA THR A 117 -16.00 -9.57 -2.42
C THR A 117 -15.25 -8.75 -3.48
N GLU A 118 -14.11 -9.27 -3.94
CA GLU A 118 -13.37 -8.63 -5.04
C GLU A 118 -14.21 -8.50 -6.31
N GLN A 119 -14.97 -9.54 -6.66
CA GLN A 119 -15.85 -9.51 -7.84
C GLN A 119 -16.93 -8.44 -7.71
N GLU A 120 -17.62 -8.37 -6.57
CA GLU A 120 -18.65 -7.35 -6.34
C GLU A 120 -18.08 -5.93 -6.33
N MET A 121 -16.83 -5.75 -5.87
CA MET A 121 -16.13 -4.46 -5.92
C MET A 121 -15.79 -4.10 -7.36
N VAL A 122 -15.18 -5.01 -8.13
CA VAL A 122 -14.84 -4.80 -9.55
C VAL A 122 -16.10 -4.47 -10.36
N ASP A 123 -17.20 -5.18 -10.10
CA ASP A 123 -18.49 -4.95 -10.76
C ASP A 123 -18.99 -3.51 -10.55
N THR A 124 -18.58 -2.78 -9.50
CA THR A 124 -18.95 -1.35 -9.32
C THR A 124 -18.25 -0.41 -10.31
N PHE A 125 -17.11 -0.80 -10.88
CA PHE A 125 -16.36 -0.01 -11.86
C PHE A 125 -16.78 -0.32 -13.31
N LEU A 126 -17.41 -1.47 -13.54
CA LEU A 126 -17.85 -1.89 -14.86
C LEU A 126 -19.17 -1.19 -15.25
N SER A 127 -19.29 -0.84 -16.53
CA SER A 127 -20.53 -0.28 -17.08
C SER A 127 -21.66 -1.32 -17.08
N ASP A 128 -22.92 -0.85 -17.06
CA ASP A 128 -24.09 -1.73 -17.01
C ASP A 128 -24.23 -2.65 -18.24
N ASP A 129 -23.75 -2.20 -19.40
CA ASP A 129 -23.70 -3.01 -20.62
C ASP A 129 -22.79 -4.23 -20.46
N VAL A 130 -21.69 -4.08 -19.72
CA VAL A 130 -20.73 -5.15 -19.42
C VAL A 130 -21.29 -6.13 -18.38
N LYS A 131 -22.08 -5.65 -17.42
CA LYS A 131 -22.69 -6.49 -16.37
C LYS A 131 -23.75 -7.45 -16.93
N ARG A 132 -24.48 -7.03 -17.97
CA ARG A 132 -25.58 -7.81 -18.57
C ARG A 132 -25.12 -8.93 -19.48
N ASP A 133 -23.86 -8.95 -19.88
CA ASP A 133 -23.31 -9.93 -20.82
C ASP A 133 -22.96 -11.28 -20.17
N ASN A 134 -23.89 -11.83 -19.38
CA ASN A 134 -23.71 -13.10 -18.67
C ASN A 134 -23.80 -14.34 -19.60
N LYS A 135 -24.22 -14.16 -20.86
CA LYS A 135 -24.40 -15.24 -21.86
C LYS A 135 -23.37 -15.24 -23.01
N SER A 136 -22.51 -14.22 -23.12
CA SER A 136 -21.44 -14.20 -24.12
C SER A 136 -20.25 -15.06 -23.73
N LYS A 137 -19.61 -15.68 -24.74
CA LYS A 137 -18.36 -16.43 -24.60
C LYS A 137 -17.16 -15.52 -24.24
N ASN A 138 -17.31 -14.19 -24.34
CA ASN A 138 -16.31 -13.19 -23.98
C ASN A 138 -16.65 -12.49 -22.65
N LYS A 139 -16.69 -13.23 -21.53
CA LYS A 139 -16.82 -12.61 -20.21
C LYS A 139 -15.64 -11.67 -19.95
N LYS A 140 -15.89 -10.39 -19.69
CA LYS A 140 -14.87 -9.48 -19.16
C LYS A 140 -14.37 -10.01 -17.81
N PRO A 141 -13.08 -9.83 -17.50
CA PRO A 141 -12.49 -10.32 -16.27
C PRO A 141 -13.10 -9.66 -15.03
N ARG A 142 -13.44 -10.45 -14.01
CA ARG A 142 -13.90 -9.97 -12.69
C ARG A 142 -12.83 -10.19 -11.62
N TYR A 143 -11.62 -9.71 -11.89
CA TYR A 143 -10.52 -9.71 -10.93
C TYR A 143 -10.04 -8.29 -10.73
N LEU A 144 -9.49 -7.97 -9.55
CA LEU A 144 -8.73 -6.75 -9.35
C LEU A 144 -7.32 -6.91 -9.94
N ILE A 145 -6.71 -8.07 -9.69
CA ILE A 145 -5.36 -8.43 -10.12
C ILE A 145 -5.40 -9.77 -10.87
N ASN A 146 -4.67 -9.84 -11.97
CA ASN A 146 -4.43 -11.07 -12.70
C ASN A 146 -2.95 -11.42 -12.70
N ASP A 147 -2.61 -12.45 -11.94
CA ASP A 147 -1.26 -12.99 -11.89
C ASP A 147 -0.92 -13.67 -13.22
N LYS A 148 0.17 -13.19 -13.84
CA LYS A 148 0.75 -13.78 -15.04
C LYS A 148 2.23 -14.06 -14.78
N PRO A 149 2.61 -15.32 -14.50
CA PRO A 149 4.03 -15.65 -14.47
C PRO A 149 4.63 -15.39 -15.85
N GLN A 150 5.82 -14.81 -15.85
CA GLN A 150 6.60 -14.56 -17.06
C GLN A 150 7.88 -15.38 -16.99
N ASP A 151 8.19 -16.11 -18.06
CA ASP A 151 9.43 -16.87 -18.19
C ASP A 151 10.55 -15.92 -18.63
N HIS A 152 11.70 -16.02 -17.96
CA HIS A 152 12.90 -15.25 -18.25
C HIS A 152 14.09 -16.18 -18.45
N ASN A 153 15.04 -15.73 -19.27
CA ASN A 153 16.35 -16.34 -19.42
C ASN A 153 17.42 -15.32 -19.02
N SER A 154 18.42 -15.76 -18.24
CA SER A 154 19.61 -14.96 -17.96
C SER A 154 20.60 -15.11 -19.12
N LEU A 155 21.08 -13.99 -19.65
CA LEU A 155 22.06 -13.97 -20.73
C LEU A 155 23.38 -13.41 -20.20
N ASN A 156 24.44 -14.21 -20.28
CA ASN A 156 25.78 -13.76 -19.92
C ASN A 156 26.34 -12.93 -21.08
N ARG A 157 26.46 -11.61 -20.87
CA ARG A 157 26.88 -10.66 -21.90
C ARG A 157 28.34 -10.86 -22.37
N LYS A 158 29.20 -11.53 -21.61
CA LYS A 158 30.58 -11.82 -22.01
C LYS A 158 30.67 -13.02 -22.94
N THR A 159 29.86 -14.05 -22.70
CA THR A 159 29.89 -15.31 -23.46
C THR A 159 28.81 -15.38 -24.55
N GLY A 160 27.80 -14.50 -24.50
CA GLY A 160 26.65 -14.54 -25.40
C GLY A 160 25.71 -15.72 -25.15
N THR A 161 25.89 -16.48 -24.07
CA THR A 161 25.15 -17.71 -23.80
C THR A 161 24.04 -17.51 -22.76
N THR A 162 22.99 -18.33 -22.88
CA THR A 162 21.94 -18.48 -21.87
C THR A 162 22.26 -19.67 -20.97
N GLY A 163 22.80 -19.39 -19.79
CA GLY A 163 23.11 -20.39 -18.77
C GLY A 163 23.83 -19.73 -17.59
N GLY A 164 23.65 -20.29 -16.39
CA GLY A 164 24.43 -19.89 -15.22
C GLY A 164 25.91 -20.23 -15.38
N ASP A 165 26.69 -20.16 -14.28
CA ASP A 165 28.13 -20.49 -14.29
C ASP A 165 28.43 -21.92 -14.79
N GLU A 166 27.43 -22.82 -14.80
CA GLU A 166 27.53 -24.21 -15.29
C GLU A 166 27.11 -24.41 -16.76
N GLY A 167 26.74 -23.34 -17.50
CA GLY A 167 26.44 -23.42 -18.93
C GLY A 167 25.12 -24.12 -19.31
N VAL A 168 24.31 -24.54 -18.34
CA VAL A 168 23.00 -25.16 -18.57
C VAL A 168 21.92 -24.10 -18.78
N PHE A 169 21.10 -24.27 -19.82
CA PHE A 169 19.89 -23.47 -20.04
C PHE A 169 18.96 -23.57 -18.82
N SER A 170 18.83 -22.46 -18.08
CA SER A 170 18.09 -22.40 -16.81
C SER A 170 17.08 -21.26 -16.85
N PRO A 171 15.90 -21.48 -17.48
CA PRO A 171 14.82 -20.51 -17.45
C PRO A 171 14.32 -20.37 -16.02
N PHE A 172 13.96 -19.16 -15.63
CA PHE A 172 13.36 -18.89 -14.33
C PHE A 172 12.09 -18.05 -14.50
N GLN A 173 11.13 -18.29 -13.60
CA GLN A 173 9.88 -17.56 -13.59
C GLN A 173 9.94 -16.33 -12.69
N ARG A 174 9.36 -15.25 -13.19
CA ARG A 174 9.02 -14.07 -12.39
C ARG A 174 7.52 -13.97 -12.28
N GLN A 175 7.01 -13.86 -11.05
CA GLN A 175 5.63 -13.52 -10.84
C GLN A 175 5.44 -12.04 -11.18
N THR A 176 4.60 -11.78 -12.19
CA THR A 176 4.11 -10.46 -12.54
C THR A 176 2.59 -10.48 -12.46
N PHE A 177 1.98 -9.31 -12.37
CA PHE A 177 0.54 -9.21 -12.32
C PHE A 177 0.05 -7.93 -13.00
N TRP A 178 -1.18 -7.97 -13.49
CA TRP A 178 -1.86 -6.84 -14.11
C TRP A 178 -3.04 -6.42 -13.25
N TYR A 179 -3.17 -5.12 -13.01
CA TYR A 179 -4.44 -4.58 -12.52
C TYR A 179 -5.50 -4.65 -13.63
N HIS A 180 -6.76 -4.73 -13.24
CA HIS A 180 -7.87 -4.60 -14.17
C HIS A 180 -7.78 -3.25 -14.92
N PRO A 181 -7.95 -3.23 -16.26
CA PRO A 181 -7.72 -2.03 -17.06
C PRO A 181 -8.66 -0.87 -16.72
N ASP A 182 -9.89 -1.19 -16.29
CA ASP A 182 -10.90 -0.18 -15.93
C ASP A 182 -10.79 0.31 -14.47
N ILE A 183 -9.85 -0.23 -13.68
CA ILE A 183 -9.69 0.16 -12.27
C ILE A 183 -8.71 1.32 -12.14
N LYS A 184 -9.15 2.33 -11.39
CA LYS A 184 -8.32 3.41 -10.87
C LYS A 184 -7.97 3.14 -9.42
N LEU A 185 -6.75 3.48 -9.03
CA LEU A 185 -6.28 3.35 -7.67
C LEU A 185 -6.20 4.74 -7.01
N THR A 186 -6.48 4.80 -5.72
CA THR A 186 -6.32 5.97 -4.88
C THR A 186 -5.07 5.83 -4.04
N LEU A 187 -4.27 6.89 -4.01
CA LEU A 187 -3.09 7.05 -3.16
C LEU A 187 -3.31 8.27 -2.25
N ILE A 188 -3.19 8.06 -0.94
CA ILE A 188 -3.36 9.12 0.07
C ILE A 188 -1.99 9.49 0.61
N ILE A 189 -1.68 10.77 0.62
CA ILE A 189 -0.40 11.29 1.08
C ILE A 189 -0.64 12.40 2.10
N GLU A 190 -0.09 12.24 3.31
CA GLU A 190 0.09 13.38 4.22
C GLU A 190 1.38 14.08 3.84
N LEU A 191 1.32 15.36 3.45
CA LEU A 191 2.47 16.14 2.99
C LEU A 191 2.72 17.34 3.91
N ASP A 192 3.98 17.60 4.25
CA ASP A 192 4.41 18.85 4.86
C ASP A 192 4.65 19.88 3.75
N THR A 193 3.60 20.65 3.42
CA THR A 193 3.61 21.62 2.31
C THR A 193 4.56 22.79 2.53
N ASP A 194 4.96 23.05 3.78
CA ASP A 194 5.99 24.06 4.09
C ASP A 194 7.40 23.58 3.68
N ARG A 195 7.60 22.26 3.54
CA ARG A 195 8.91 21.65 3.22
C ARG A 195 9.02 21.20 1.76
N LEU A 196 7.93 20.67 1.19
CA LEU A 196 7.85 20.19 -0.19
C LEU A 196 6.50 20.59 -0.80
N SER A 197 6.52 21.22 -1.97
CA SER A 197 5.27 21.63 -2.64
C SER A 197 4.49 20.41 -3.18
N SER A 198 3.19 20.58 -3.38
CA SER A 198 2.36 19.56 -4.06
C SER A 198 2.81 19.31 -5.50
N ASP A 199 3.35 20.33 -6.16
CA ASP A 199 3.79 20.26 -7.55
C ASP A 199 5.08 19.45 -7.67
N ASP A 200 6.06 19.70 -6.79
CA ASP A 200 7.28 18.90 -6.70
C ASP A 200 6.97 17.43 -6.39
N LEU A 201 6.00 17.18 -5.50
CA LEU A 201 5.54 15.83 -5.19
C LEU A 201 4.90 15.17 -6.42
N LEU A 202 4.03 15.88 -7.14
CA LEU A 202 3.39 15.37 -8.35
C LEU A 202 4.44 15.09 -9.45
N GLU A 203 5.46 15.93 -9.59
CA GLU A 203 6.56 15.70 -10.53
C GLU A 203 7.36 14.45 -10.15
N ALA A 204 7.71 14.28 -8.86
CA ALA A 204 8.39 13.09 -8.38
C ALA A 204 7.59 11.79 -8.62
N LEU A 205 6.27 11.83 -8.39
CA LEU A 205 5.38 10.69 -8.65
C LEU A 205 5.25 10.39 -10.15
N ASN A 206 5.15 11.41 -11.00
CA ASN A 206 5.15 11.23 -12.47
C ASN A 206 6.46 10.65 -12.96
N TRP A 207 7.59 11.10 -12.41
CA TRP A 207 8.90 10.55 -12.71
C TRP A 207 8.94 9.05 -12.43
N ILE A 208 8.42 8.61 -11.27
CA ILE A 208 8.29 7.17 -10.94
C ILE A 208 7.39 6.45 -11.95
N GLY A 209 6.21 7.01 -12.24
CA GLY A 209 5.23 6.42 -13.16
C GLY A 209 5.78 6.20 -14.57
N LEU A 210 6.66 7.10 -15.05
CA LEU A 210 7.32 7.00 -16.35
C LEU A 210 8.47 5.97 -16.37
N HIS A 211 9.30 5.96 -15.33
CA HIS A 211 10.49 5.10 -15.24
C HIS A 211 10.17 3.67 -14.80
N GLY A 212 9.06 3.48 -14.08
CA GLY A 212 8.61 2.19 -13.57
C GLY A 212 8.84 2.01 -12.07
N TYR A 213 7.82 1.50 -11.39
CA TYR A 213 7.82 1.22 -9.97
C TYR A 213 8.28 -0.21 -9.62
N GLY A 214 9.07 -0.33 -8.55
CA GLY A 214 9.43 -1.59 -7.93
C GLY A 214 10.35 -2.48 -8.77
N LYS A 215 10.21 -3.80 -8.59
CA LYS A 215 10.99 -4.81 -9.32
C LYS A 215 10.65 -4.77 -10.81
N GLU A 216 11.65 -5.06 -11.63
CA GLU A 216 11.54 -5.14 -13.11
C GLU A 216 11.19 -3.81 -13.80
N ALA A 217 11.36 -2.67 -13.13
CA ALA A 217 11.21 -1.33 -13.73
C ALA A 217 12.10 -1.16 -14.99
N SER A 218 13.35 -1.66 -14.94
CA SER A 218 14.28 -1.63 -16.08
C SER A 218 13.82 -2.46 -17.30
N CYS A 219 12.88 -3.39 -17.09
CA CYS A 219 12.28 -4.22 -18.14
C CYS A 219 10.92 -3.65 -18.61
N GLY A 220 10.57 -2.43 -18.17
CA GLY A 220 9.36 -1.72 -18.56
C GLY A 220 8.13 -2.00 -17.69
N LEU A 221 8.27 -2.68 -16.54
CA LEU A 221 7.17 -2.91 -15.60
C LEU A 221 6.96 -1.71 -14.66
N GLY A 222 5.81 -1.72 -13.98
CA GLY A 222 5.48 -0.77 -12.92
C GLY A 222 5.12 0.64 -13.39
N LYS A 223 4.79 0.84 -14.66
CA LYS A 223 4.42 2.16 -15.17
C LYS A 223 2.97 2.51 -14.84
N PHE A 224 2.74 3.78 -14.54
CA PHE A 224 1.42 4.32 -14.25
C PHE A 224 1.34 5.81 -14.59
N GLU A 225 0.12 6.30 -14.78
CA GLU A 225 -0.19 7.74 -14.77
C GLU A 225 -0.72 8.12 -13.40
N ILE A 226 -0.47 9.35 -12.97
CA ILE A 226 -0.94 9.86 -11.68
C ILE A 226 -1.39 11.32 -11.80
N ALA A 227 -2.50 11.64 -11.14
CA ALA A 227 -3.04 12.99 -11.09
C ALA A 227 -3.52 13.32 -9.67
N LEU A 228 -3.27 14.56 -9.24
CA LEU A 228 -3.89 15.08 -8.03
C LEU A 228 -5.41 15.17 -8.26
N THR A 229 -6.17 14.70 -7.28
CA THR A 229 -7.63 14.72 -7.32
C THR A 229 -8.14 15.83 -6.39
N ASP A 230 -9.22 16.49 -6.78
CA ASP A 230 -9.92 17.41 -5.89
C ASP A 230 -10.31 16.66 -4.62
N SER A 231 -9.75 17.08 -3.49
CA SER A 231 -9.96 16.36 -2.23
C SER A 231 -11.43 16.48 -1.81
N PRO A 232 -12.21 15.40 -1.77
CA PRO A 232 -13.49 15.45 -1.09
C PRO A 232 -13.26 15.84 0.38
N ALA A 233 -14.25 16.51 0.97
CA ALA A 233 -14.22 16.83 2.39
C ALA A 233 -13.97 15.55 3.21
N PRO A 234 -13.14 15.60 4.27
CA PRO A 234 -12.86 14.42 5.07
C PRO A 234 -14.16 13.87 5.65
N LYS A 235 -14.38 12.56 5.47
CA LYS A 235 -15.51 11.86 6.07
C LYS A 235 -15.34 11.90 7.58
N THR A 236 -16.31 12.49 8.27
CA THR A 236 -16.29 12.59 9.73
C THR A 236 -16.96 11.35 10.29
N VAL A 237 -16.25 10.65 11.17
CA VAL A 237 -16.83 9.57 11.99
C VAL A 237 -17.28 10.16 13.32
N ASP A 238 -18.44 9.73 13.81
CA ASP A 238 -18.88 10.12 15.15
C ASP A 238 -18.03 9.42 16.21
N GLN A 239 -17.47 10.19 17.14
CA GLN A 239 -16.67 9.71 18.28
C GLN A 239 -15.57 8.69 17.90
N PRO A 240 -14.57 9.07 17.08
CA PRO A 240 -13.44 8.20 16.76
C PRO A 240 -12.65 7.85 18.02
N ASN A 241 -12.31 6.57 18.18
CA ASN A 241 -11.47 6.09 19.28
C ASN A 241 -10.34 5.17 18.82
N ALA A 242 -10.25 4.86 17.53
CA ALA A 242 -9.19 4.04 16.95
C ALA A 242 -8.79 4.56 15.56
N TRP A 243 -7.68 4.06 15.05
CA TRP A 243 -7.12 4.39 13.74
C TRP A 243 -7.04 3.15 12.87
N LEU A 244 -7.52 3.26 11.62
CA LEU A 244 -7.27 2.31 10.55
C LEU A 244 -6.04 2.75 9.76
N THR A 245 -4.97 1.95 9.74
CA THR A 245 -3.75 2.27 8.98
C THR A 245 -3.92 1.99 7.49
N LEU A 246 -3.41 2.90 6.65
CA LEU A 246 -3.50 2.82 5.19
C LEU A 246 -2.17 2.42 4.54
N ALA A 247 -1.15 2.11 5.32
CA ALA A 247 0.13 1.56 4.90
C ALA A 247 0.73 0.71 6.05
N PRO A 248 1.81 -0.06 5.79
CA PRO A 248 2.57 -0.68 6.86
C PRO A 248 3.17 0.38 7.79
N CYS A 249 3.19 0.11 9.09
CA CYS A 249 3.73 1.06 10.07
C CYS A 249 4.47 0.40 11.24
N THR A 250 5.24 1.20 11.97
CA THR A 250 5.96 0.84 13.19
C THR A 250 5.37 1.56 14.40
N PRO A 251 4.41 0.95 15.10
CA PRO A 251 3.75 1.57 16.24
C PRO A 251 4.60 1.57 17.52
N GLN A 252 5.82 1.04 17.49
CA GLN A 252 6.69 0.96 18.67
C GLN A 252 7.03 2.36 19.21
N GLY A 253 7.17 2.46 20.54
CA GLY A 253 7.49 3.73 21.22
C GLY A 253 6.33 4.70 21.36
N LEU A 254 5.13 4.35 20.86
CA LEU A 254 3.91 5.14 21.00
C LEU A 254 2.97 4.54 22.08
N SER A 255 1.98 5.33 22.50
CA SER A 255 1.10 5.00 23.64
C SER A 255 -0.25 4.42 23.18
N TRP A 256 -0.44 3.12 23.41
CA TRP A 256 -1.61 2.36 22.91
C TRP A 256 -2.39 1.67 24.03
N HIS A 257 -3.69 1.50 23.81
CA HIS A 257 -4.48 0.46 24.47
C HIS A 257 -4.21 -0.88 23.78
N SER A 258 -3.16 -1.59 24.21
CA SER A 258 -2.66 -2.79 23.52
C SER A 258 -3.70 -3.88 23.30
N GLN A 259 -4.62 -4.08 24.25
CA GLN A 259 -5.71 -5.07 24.16
C GLN A 259 -6.74 -4.73 23.08
N ARG A 260 -6.73 -3.49 22.58
CA ARG A 260 -7.62 -2.97 21.53
C ARG A 260 -6.85 -2.62 20.26
N CYS A 261 -5.65 -3.18 20.10
CA CYS A 261 -4.85 -3.07 18.88
C CYS A 261 -4.86 -4.42 18.15
N TYR A 262 -5.19 -4.39 16.88
CA TYR A 262 -5.32 -5.58 16.04
C TYR A 262 -4.53 -5.36 14.76
N TYR A 263 -3.56 -6.22 14.51
CA TYR A 263 -2.64 -6.07 13.39
C TYR A 263 -2.07 -7.42 12.96
N GLN A 264 -1.65 -7.48 11.70
CA GLN A 264 -0.80 -8.55 11.19
C GLN A 264 0.63 -8.05 11.10
N ILE A 265 1.59 -8.97 11.18
CA ILE A 265 3.01 -8.65 11.09
C ILE A 265 3.46 -8.83 9.64
N LEU A 266 4.30 -7.91 9.18
CA LEU A 266 4.93 -7.92 7.87
C LEU A 266 6.43 -7.71 8.04
N THR A 267 7.24 -8.45 7.28
CA THR A 267 8.68 -8.20 7.18
C THR A 267 9.02 -7.67 5.79
N ARG A 268 9.65 -6.51 5.71
CA ARG A 268 10.14 -5.91 4.46
C ARG A 268 11.60 -6.27 4.22
N PHE A 269 11.87 -6.83 3.05
CA PHE A 269 13.21 -7.14 2.56
C PHE A 269 13.58 -6.18 1.44
N GLY A 270 14.32 -5.14 1.79
CA GLY A 270 14.73 -4.11 0.84
C GLY A 270 16.02 -4.47 0.10
N ARG A 271 16.14 -3.97 -1.12
CA ARG A 271 17.40 -3.96 -1.88
C ARG A 271 17.66 -2.54 -2.37
N HIS A 272 18.93 -2.16 -2.44
CA HIS A 272 19.37 -0.95 -3.11
C HIS A 272 19.38 -1.14 -4.63
N GLY A 273 19.04 -0.08 -5.35
CA GLY A 273 19.20 0.05 -6.80
C GLY A 273 20.24 1.11 -7.15
N ASP A 274 20.39 1.40 -8.43
CA ASP A 274 21.26 2.47 -8.96
C ASP A 274 22.73 2.36 -8.46
N ILE A 275 23.42 3.49 -8.30
CA ILE A 275 24.84 3.59 -7.91
C ILE A 275 25.20 2.82 -6.62
N ALA A 276 24.22 2.61 -5.73
CA ALA A 276 24.39 1.89 -4.49
C ALA A 276 24.71 0.40 -4.69
N VAL A 277 24.40 -0.16 -5.87
CA VAL A 277 24.77 -1.54 -6.23
C VAL A 277 26.29 -1.70 -6.39
N HIS A 278 27.01 -0.62 -6.68
CA HIS A 278 28.45 -0.61 -6.91
C HIS A 278 29.27 -0.26 -5.65
N GLN A 279 28.61 0.02 -4.53
CA GLN A 279 29.24 0.43 -3.28
C GLN A 279 29.53 -0.76 -2.35
N SER A 280 30.53 -0.59 -1.47
CA SER A 280 30.86 -1.55 -0.42
C SER A 280 29.75 -1.62 0.64
N GLY A 281 29.44 -2.81 1.15
CA GLY A 281 28.34 -3.04 2.09
C GLY A 281 27.20 -3.91 1.54
N GLY A 282 27.22 -4.17 0.23
CA GLY A 282 26.30 -5.07 -0.45
C GLY A 282 25.00 -4.39 -0.89
N VAL A 283 24.15 -5.17 -1.57
CA VAL A 283 22.92 -4.66 -2.18
C VAL A 283 21.70 -4.76 -1.27
N PHE A 284 21.77 -5.55 -0.20
CA PHE A 284 20.63 -5.84 0.66
C PHE A 284 20.54 -4.88 1.84
N LYS A 285 19.31 -4.43 2.12
CA LYS A 285 18.96 -3.71 3.34
C LYS A 285 18.65 -4.72 4.46
N ASN A 286 18.85 -4.29 5.70
CA ASN A 286 18.43 -5.07 6.86
C ASN A 286 16.90 -5.26 6.81
N PRO A 287 16.38 -6.46 7.11
CA PRO A 287 14.94 -6.69 7.17
C PRO A 287 14.28 -5.78 8.22
N VAL A 288 13.10 -5.26 7.89
CA VAL A 288 12.33 -4.39 8.80
C VAL A 288 11.04 -5.10 9.19
N LEU A 289 10.80 -5.26 10.49
CA LEU A 289 9.58 -5.83 11.05
C LEU A 289 8.56 -4.73 11.33
N MET A 290 7.36 -4.88 10.76
CA MET A 290 6.32 -3.86 10.76
C MET A 290 4.95 -4.47 11.03
N THR A 291 3.98 -3.62 11.38
CA THR A 291 2.56 -3.95 11.24
C THR A 291 2.14 -3.76 9.79
N ALA A 292 1.32 -4.68 9.26
CA ALA A 292 0.77 -4.61 7.91
C ALA A 292 -0.32 -3.53 7.80
N THR A 293 -0.62 -3.12 6.57
CA THR A 293 -1.74 -2.25 6.23
C THR A 293 -3.07 -2.79 6.72
N GLY A 294 -3.98 -1.89 7.12
CA GLY A 294 -5.28 -2.24 7.66
C GLY A 294 -5.25 -2.58 9.15
N ALA A 295 -4.18 -2.25 9.87
CA ALA A 295 -4.16 -2.40 11.33
C ALA A 295 -5.20 -1.47 11.99
N ILE A 296 -5.84 -1.95 13.06
CA ILE A 296 -6.64 -1.14 13.97
C ILE A 296 -5.78 -0.84 15.19
N LEU A 297 -5.44 0.44 15.39
CA LEU A 297 -4.61 0.90 16.51
C LEU A 297 -5.41 1.87 17.38
N THR A 298 -5.48 1.60 18.69
CA THR A 298 -6.27 2.39 19.64
C THR A 298 -5.33 3.22 20.53
N PRO A 299 -5.14 4.52 20.25
CA PRO A 299 -4.24 5.36 21.05
C PRO A 299 -4.81 5.62 22.45
N LYS A 300 -3.94 5.78 23.46
CA LYS A 300 -4.40 6.21 24.80
C LYS A 300 -4.84 7.68 24.83
N GLU A 301 -4.23 8.50 23.99
CA GLU A 301 -4.57 9.90 23.80
C GLU A 301 -4.92 10.12 22.32
N GLY A 302 -6.16 10.51 22.06
CA GLY A 302 -6.64 10.71 20.69
C GLY A 302 -6.23 12.06 20.14
N ASN A 303 -5.58 12.08 18.98
CA ASN A 303 -5.49 13.26 18.13
C ASN A 303 -6.06 12.94 16.73
N SER A 304 -7.34 13.24 16.52
CA SER A 304 -8.01 13.01 15.24
C SER A 304 -7.47 13.89 14.10
N LEU A 305 -6.70 14.93 14.40
CA LEU A 305 -6.13 15.87 13.43
C LEU A 305 -4.74 15.45 12.93
N GLN A 306 -4.07 14.46 13.55
CA GLN A 306 -2.70 14.08 13.20
C GLN A 306 -2.57 13.48 11.79
N GLY A 307 -3.61 12.81 11.28
CA GLY A 307 -3.66 12.26 9.92
C GLY A 307 -2.76 11.04 9.63
N PHE A 308 -1.76 10.77 10.47
CA PHE A 308 -0.86 9.61 10.37
C PHE A 308 -0.45 9.06 11.74
N THR A 309 0.15 7.86 11.74
CA THR A 309 0.75 7.20 12.91
C THR A 309 2.06 6.49 12.53
N GLY A 310 2.77 5.97 13.53
CA GLY A 310 3.98 5.16 13.36
C GLY A 310 5.27 5.96 13.62
N SER A 311 6.39 5.44 13.13
CA SER A 311 7.71 6.04 13.38
C SER A 311 8.64 5.92 12.17
N GLY A 312 9.57 6.86 12.03
CA GLY A 312 10.61 6.82 11.00
C GLY A 312 11.68 5.81 11.38
N ILE A 313 12.20 5.06 10.40
CA ILE A 313 13.18 4.00 10.64
C ILE A 313 14.50 4.36 9.96
N THR A 314 15.61 4.22 10.69
CA THR A 314 16.99 4.37 10.21
C THR A 314 17.79 3.10 10.47
N GLY A 315 19.09 3.07 10.12
CA GLY A 315 19.95 1.90 10.38
C GLY A 315 19.61 0.68 9.51
N VAL A 316 18.80 0.85 8.48
CA VAL A 316 18.34 -0.23 7.59
C VAL A 316 19.37 -0.62 6.53
N SER A 317 20.49 0.11 6.43
CA SER A 317 21.47 -0.10 5.36
C SER A 317 22.89 0.13 5.86
N LYS A 318 23.78 -0.81 5.54
CA LYS A 318 25.22 -0.67 5.78
C LYS A 318 25.93 0.10 4.66
N THR A 319 25.36 0.12 3.46
CA THR A 319 25.94 0.75 2.25
C THR A 319 25.70 2.26 2.25
N ILE A 320 24.43 2.67 2.30
CA ILE A 320 24.03 4.07 2.48
C ILE A 320 23.48 4.23 3.90
N THR A 321 24.27 4.76 4.82
CA THR A 321 23.91 4.90 6.25
C THR A 321 22.76 5.88 6.48
N ALA A 322 22.63 6.88 5.61
CA ALA A 322 21.52 7.84 5.60
C ALA A 322 20.19 7.26 5.09
N THR A 323 20.13 5.98 4.73
CA THR A 323 18.88 5.35 4.26
C THR A 323 17.86 5.33 5.37
N VAL A 324 16.67 5.86 5.07
CA VAL A 324 15.50 5.73 5.92
C VAL A 324 14.48 4.76 5.31
N HIS A 325 13.55 4.30 6.13
CA HIS A 325 12.37 3.54 5.70
C HIS A 325 11.11 4.13 6.35
N GLN A 326 10.03 4.20 5.59
CA GLN A 326 8.75 4.67 6.11
C GLN A 326 8.14 3.60 7.02
N GLY A 327 8.19 3.86 8.32
CA GLY A 327 7.35 3.19 9.31
C GLY A 327 6.16 4.04 9.75
N TYR A 328 5.88 5.13 9.02
CA TYR A 328 4.66 5.91 9.15
C TYR A 328 3.56 5.39 8.23
N ALA A 329 2.30 5.55 8.62
CA ALA A 329 1.14 5.29 7.77
C ALA A 329 0.10 6.39 7.91
N PRO A 330 -0.52 6.85 6.80
CA PRO A 330 -1.73 7.67 6.91
C PRO A 330 -2.83 6.83 7.58
N VAL A 331 -3.73 7.50 8.30
CA VAL A 331 -4.81 6.83 9.03
C VAL A 331 -6.18 7.40 8.70
N TYR A 332 -7.19 6.55 8.77
CA TYR A 332 -8.56 7.01 8.96
C TYR A 332 -8.97 6.86 10.43
N PRO A 333 -9.57 7.90 11.04
CA PRO A 333 -10.25 7.73 12.32
C PRO A 333 -11.42 6.77 12.15
N VAL A 334 -11.57 5.83 13.08
CA VAL A 334 -12.69 4.88 13.10
C VAL A 334 -13.21 4.72 14.53
N ARG A 335 -14.46 4.25 14.65
CA ARG A 335 -15.08 3.95 15.93
C ARG A 335 -15.13 2.44 16.15
N LEU A 336 -14.32 1.97 17.09
CA LEU A 336 -14.34 0.61 17.61
C LEU A 336 -15.30 0.56 18.81
N GLU A 337 -16.29 -0.31 18.80
CA GLU A 337 -17.14 -0.46 19.98
C GLU A 337 -16.35 -1.00 21.16
N VAL A 338 -16.55 -0.36 22.31
CA VAL A 338 -15.96 -0.78 23.57
C VAL A 338 -17.03 -1.54 24.32
N HIS A 339 -16.89 -2.86 24.41
CA HIS A 339 -17.63 -3.61 25.41
C HIS A 339 -17.04 -3.24 26.78
N HIS A 340 -17.88 -2.72 27.66
CA HIS A 340 -17.53 -2.61 29.07
C HIS A 340 -17.54 -4.03 29.64
N ASP A 341 -16.35 -4.54 29.97
CA ASP A 341 -16.21 -5.74 30.80
C ASP A 341 -16.69 -5.46 32.23
#